data_AF-A0A927VBR8-F1
#
_entry.id   AF-A0A927VBR8-F1
#
_cell.length_a   1.000
_cell.length_b   1.000
_cell.length_c   1.000
_cell.angle_alpha   90.00
_cell.angle_beta   90.00
_cell.angle_gamma   90.00
#
_symmetry.space_group_name_H-M   'P 1'
#
loop_
_entity.id
_entity.type
_entity.pdbx_description
1 polymer ?
#
loop_
_entity_poly.entity_id
_entity_poly.type
_entity_poly.pdbx_seq_one_letter_code
_entity_poly.pdbx_strand_id
1 'polypeptide(L)'
;MNAEEIMIEADKLLQKWELYSLNNRSYIEDIFNGKNRYDMMLNVDVLQKQAKIYMLERGAKIYEYRTENQQVIIYAVIRDVVVGISNKFIPNSKTDKKGHLRFVENSTEYRKQIVDEAFSVIGEPYNEWNKMGITIWNFDKHFKEFPYNSL
;
A
#
# COMPACT_ATOMS: atom_id res chain seq x y z
N MET A 1 4.16 -9.02 18.03
CA MET A 1 3.46 -8.47 16.84
C MET A 1 2.60 -9.57 16.24
N ASN A 2 1.36 -9.28 15.83
CA ASN A 2 0.42 -10.27 15.31
C ASN A 2 -0.07 -9.88 13.92
N ALA A 3 0.11 -10.77 12.93
CA ALA A 3 -0.33 -10.52 11.55
C ALA A 3 -1.84 -10.39 11.44
N GLU A 4 -2.60 -11.18 12.20
CA GLU A 4 -4.06 -11.16 12.16
C GLU A 4 -4.62 -9.82 12.64
N GLU A 5 -4.09 -9.28 13.75
CA GLU A 5 -4.47 -7.97 14.27
C GLU A 5 -4.18 -6.85 13.25
N ILE A 6 -3.03 -6.91 12.58
CA ILE A 6 -2.65 -5.96 11.54
C ILE A 6 -3.59 -6.04 10.33
N MET A 7 -3.91 -7.25 9.87
CA MET A 7 -4.83 -7.46 8.75
C MET A 7 -6.23 -6.94 9.08
N ILE A 8 -6.74 -7.24 10.28
CA ILE A 8 -8.06 -6.78 10.75
C ILE A 8 -8.10 -5.26 10.82
N GLU A 9 -7.06 -4.62 11.36
CA GLU A 9 -7.02 -3.17 11.49
C GLU A 9 -6.91 -2.48 10.12
N ALA A 10 -6.07 -2.99 9.22
CA ALA A 10 -5.98 -2.47 7.85
C ALA A 10 -7.32 -2.60 7.12
N ASP A 11 -8.00 -3.74 7.22
CA ASP A 11 -9.31 -3.97 6.61
C ASP A 11 -10.36 -3.00 7.16
N LYS A 12 -10.44 -2.81 8.48
CA LYS A 12 -11.35 -1.83 9.11
C LYS A 12 -11.13 -0.40 8.60
N LEU A 13 -9.86 0.01 8.46
CA LEU A 13 -9.53 1.34 7.96
C LEU A 13 -9.92 1.49 6.49
N LEU A 14 -9.62 0.49 5.66
CA LEU A 14 -9.96 0.48 4.24
C LEU A 14 -11.47 0.46 4.00
N GLN A 15 -12.26 -0.21 4.84
CA GLN A 15 -13.73 -0.21 4.77
C GLN A 15 -14.37 1.18 4.94
N LYS A 16 -13.64 2.17 5.46
CA LYS A 16 -14.14 3.56 5.48
C LYS A 16 -14.22 4.17 4.09
N TRP A 17 -13.39 3.70 3.15
CA TRP A 17 -13.30 4.24 1.79
C TRP A 17 -14.24 3.51 0.84
N GLU A 18 -15.15 4.24 0.19
CA GLU A 18 -16.27 3.66 -0.58
C GLU A 18 -15.84 2.79 -1.76
N LEU A 19 -14.64 3.02 -2.32
CA LEU A 19 -14.12 2.22 -3.44
C LEU A 19 -13.50 0.88 -2.97
N TYR A 20 -13.29 0.70 -1.68
CA TYR A 20 -12.89 -0.59 -1.12
C TYR A 20 -14.12 -1.50 -0.95
N SER A 21 -13.95 -2.80 -1.20
CA SER A 21 -15.03 -3.78 -1.09
C SER A 21 -14.51 -5.06 -0.46
N LEU A 22 -15.40 -5.87 0.11
CA LEU A 22 -15.05 -7.17 0.70
C LEU A 22 -14.34 -8.11 -0.29
N ASN A 23 -14.59 -7.96 -1.59
CA ASN A 23 -13.91 -8.72 -2.63
C ASN A 23 -12.40 -8.41 -2.73
N ASN A 24 -11.94 -7.29 -2.17
CA ASN A 24 -10.54 -6.91 -2.10
C ASN A 24 -9.86 -7.36 -0.81
N ARG A 25 -10.58 -7.99 0.14
CA ARG A 25 -10.00 -8.45 1.40
C ARG A 25 -8.91 -9.50 1.21
N SER A 26 -9.08 -10.38 0.22
CA SER A 26 -8.07 -11.37 -0.15
C SER A 26 -6.74 -10.73 -0.57
N TYR A 27 -6.76 -9.50 -1.09
CA TYR A 27 -5.53 -8.77 -1.44
C TYR A 27 -4.69 -8.49 -0.18
N ILE A 28 -5.34 -8.16 0.93
CA ILE A 28 -4.65 -7.99 2.22
C ILE A 28 -4.04 -9.31 2.66
N GLU A 29 -4.77 -10.42 2.59
CA GLU A 29 -4.28 -11.74 2.97
C GLU A 29 -3.08 -12.18 2.11
N ASP A 30 -3.11 -11.89 0.81
CA ASP A 30 -2.05 -12.28 -0.13
C ASP A 30 -0.71 -11.57 0.17
N ILE A 31 -0.75 -10.36 0.74
CA ILE A 31 0.44 -9.62 1.22
C ILE A 31 1.18 -10.39 2.33
N PHE A 32 0.44 -11.07 3.23
CA PHE A 32 1.04 -11.80 4.36
C PHE A 32 1.32 -13.27 4.03
N ASN A 33 0.54 -13.87 3.14
CA ASN A 33 0.66 -15.29 2.79
C ASN A 33 1.74 -15.57 1.74
N GLY A 34 2.40 -14.54 1.20
CA GLY A 34 3.48 -14.70 0.24
C GLY A 34 3.03 -15.23 -1.13
N LYS A 35 1.75 -15.09 -1.47
CA LYS A 35 1.25 -15.38 -2.82
C LYS A 35 1.75 -14.36 -3.85
N ASN A 36 2.14 -13.17 -3.36
CA ASN A 36 2.70 -12.05 -4.12
C ASN A 36 4.21 -12.18 -4.40
N ARG A 37 4.84 -13.36 -4.22
CA ARG A 37 6.31 -13.51 -4.21
C ARG A 37 7.01 -13.45 -5.59
N TYR A 38 6.28 -13.28 -6.68
CA TYR A 38 6.86 -13.26 -8.03
C TYR A 38 6.67 -11.93 -8.77
N ASP A 39 5.78 -11.07 -8.28
CA ASP A 39 5.39 -9.83 -8.94
C ASP A 39 5.61 -8.66 -7.98
N MET A 40 5.89 -7.48 -8.54
CA MET A 40 6.20 -6.18 -7.89
C MET A 40 5.12 -5.70 -6.91
N MET A 41 4.89 -6.47 -5.86
CA MET A 41 3.79 -6.40 -4.93
C MET A 41 4.32 -6.49 -3.50
N LEU A 42 3.63 -5.80 -2.59
CA LEU A 42 4.03 -5.77 -1.20
C LEU A 42 3.93 -7.17 -0.58
N ASN A 43 4.98 -7.54 0.15
CA ASN A 43 4.99 -8.72 1.00
C ASN A 43 5.33 -8.29 2.44
N VAL A 44 4.67 -8.90 3.41
CA VAL A 44 4.91 -8.65 4.84
C VAL A 44 5.08 -9.98 5.57
N ASP A 45 6.27 -10.22 6.10
CA ASP A 45 6.52 -11.33 7.03
C ASP A 45 6.51 -10.79 8.46
N VAL A 46 5.52 -11.18 9.27
CA VAL A 46 5.47 -10.84 10.69
C VAL A 46 6.30 -11.84 11.50
N LEU A 47 7.25 -11.34 12.28
CA LEU A 47 8.11 -12.10 13.18
C LEU A 47 7.70 -11.80 14.64
N GLN A 48 8.36 -12.42 15.62
CA GLN A 48 7.97 -12.29 17.04
C GLN A 48 7.90 -10.83 17.54
N LYS A 49 8.95 -10.03 17.27
CA LYS A 49 9.07 -8.63 17.76
C LYS A 49 9.04 -7.56 16.66
N GLN A 50 9.14 -7.96 15.40
CA GLN A 50 9.25 -7.05 14.26
C GLN A 50 8.52 -7.64 13.04
N ALA A 51 8.27 -6.84 12.03
CA ALA A 51 7.93 -7.33 10.70
C ALA A 51 8.99 -6.95 9.67
N LYS A 52 9.00 -7.70 8.59
CA LYS A 52 9.79 -7.44 7.39
C LYS A 52 8.83 -7.12 6.26
N ILE A 53 8.90 -5.89 5.77
CA ILE A 53 8.17 -5.40 4.59
C ILE A 53 9.14 -5.49 3.42
N TYR A 54 8.76 -6.13 2.32
CA TYR A 54 9.66 -6.33 1.18
C TYR A 54 8.90 -6.44 -0.14
N MET A 55 9.64 -6.25 -1.23
CA MET A 55 9.15 -6.47 -2.59
C MET A 55 10.19 -7.24 -3.39
N LEU A 56 9.70 -8.11 -4.28
CA LEU A 56 10.52 -8.94 -5.15
C LEU A 56 10.29 -8.52 -6.61
N GLU A 57 11.35 -8.55 -7.41
CA GLU A 57 11.30 -8.49 -8.87
C GLU A 57 11.96 -9.76 -9.40
N ARG A 58 11.20 -10.62 -10.10
CA ARG A 58 11.71 -11.89 -10.66
C ARG A 58 12.43 -12.76 -9.62
N GLY A 59 11.89 -12.82 -8.40
CA GLY A 59 12.45 -13.59 -7.28
C GLY A 59 13.63 -12.92 -6.57
N ALA A 60 14.18 -11.82 -7.09
CA ALA A 60 15.21 -11.04 -6.43
C ALA A 60 14.56 -9.95 -5.54
N LYS A 61 15.07 -9.79 -4.33
CA LYS A 61 14.61 -8.74 -3.43
C LYS A 61 15.16 -7.39 -3.85
N ILE A 62 14.27 -6.49 -4.22
CA ILE A 62 14.61 -5.12 -4.66
C ILE A 62 14.43 -4.09 -3.55
N TYR A 63 13.67 -4.42 -2.52
CA TYR A 63 13.42 -3.58 -1.36
C TYR A 63 13.14 -4.44 -0.13
N GLU A 64 13.70 -4.05 1.02
CA GLU A 64 13.34 -4.58 2.33
C GLU A 64 13.46 -3.50 3.39
N TYR A 65 12.49 -3.47 4.28
CA TYR A 65 12.46 -2.62 5.45
C TYR A 65 11.95 -3.43 6.65
N ARG A 66 12.57 -3.22 7.81
CA ARG A 66 12.23 -3.89 9.05
C ARG A 66 11.76 -2.87 10.07
N THR A 67 10.70 -3.21 10.79
CA THR A 67 10.12 -2.31 11.77
C THR A 67 9.44 -3.08 12.90
N GLU A 68 9.52 -2.52 14.10
CA GLU A 68 8.74 -2.94 15.26
C GLU A 68 7.44 -2.11 15.37
N ASN A 69 7.34 -1.00 14.64
CA ASN A 69 6.20 -0.10 14.66
C ASN A 69 5.04 -0.67 13.80
N GLN A 70 3.98 -1.10 14.48
CA GLN A 70 2.78 -1.65 13.88
C GLN A 70 2.06 -0.67 12.93
N GLN A 71 2.04 0.62 13.25
CA GLN A 71 1.39 1.63 12.41
C GLN A 71 2.07 1.76 11.05
N VAL A 72 3.40 1.61 10.98
CA VAL A 72 4.14 1.63 9.71
C VAL A 72 3.74 0.43 8.83
N ILE A 73 3.50 -0.72 9.43
CA ILE A 73 3.08 -1.92 8.70
C ILE A 73 1.65 -1.76 8.18
N ILE A 74 0.73 -1.26 9.03
CA ILE A 74 -0.64 -0.96 8.62
C ILE A 74 -0.64 0.04 7.47
N TYR A 75 0.16 1.12 7.58
CA TYR A 75 0.29 2.11 6.52
C TYR A 75 0.79 1.51 5.20
N ALA A 76 1.80 0.63 5.25
CA ALA A 76 2.29 -0.04 4.06
C ALA A 76 1.19 -0.86 3.36
N VAL A 77 0.43 -1.63 4.13
CA VAL A 77 -0.68 -2.46 3.63
C VAL A 77 -1.78 -1.61 3.00
N ILE A 78 -2.32 -0.63 3.73
CA ILE A 78 -3.41 0.22 3.22
C ILE A 78 -2.97 0.99 1.98
N ARG A 79 -1.72 1.47 1.95
CA ARG A 79 -1.19 2.23 0.83
C ARG A 79 -1.06 1.37 -0.43
N ASP A 80 -0.57 0.14 -0.29
CA ASP A 80 -0.46 -0.79 -1.41
C ASP A 80 -1.84 -1.14 -1.98
N VAL A 81 -2.82 -1.41 -1.10
CA VAL A 81 -4.21 -1.69 -1.50
C VAL A 81 -4.83 -0.49 -2.24
N VAL A 82 -4.75 0.71 -1.67
CA VAL A 82 -5.32 1.94 -2.25
C VAL A 82 -4.71 2.22 -3.63
N VAL A 83 -3.38 2.11 -3.76
CA VAL A 83 -2.71 2.27 -5.06
C VAL A 83 -3.11 1.18 -6.04
N GLY A 84 -3.15 -0.08 -5.61
CA GLY A 84 -3.57 -1.20 -6.44
C GLY A 84 -4.98 -1.02 -6.99
N ILE A 85 -5.92 -0.57 -6.14
CA ILE A 85 -7.29 -0.25 -6.53
C ILE A 85 -7.33 0.97 -7.48
N SER A 86 -6.62 2.05 -7.17
CA SER A 86 -6.53 3.25 -8.02
C SER A 86 -6.00 2.91 -9.42
N ASN A 87 -5.00 2.03 -9.51
CA ASN A 87 -4.46 1.53 -10.78
C ASN A 87 -5.48 0.70 -11.59
N LYS A 88 -6.42 0.00 -10.94
CA LYS A 88 -7.48 -0.76 -11.62
C LYS A 88 -8.58 0.14 -12.18
N PHE A 89 -8.91 1.23 -11.48
CA PHE A 89 -9.96 2.16 -11.91
C PHE A 89 -9.56 3.08 -13.07
N ILE A 90 -8.26 3.28 -13.29
CA ILE A 90 -7.77 4.10 -14.40
C ILE A 90 -6.96 3.23 -15.35
N PRO A 91 -7.44 2.98 -16.59
CA PRO A 91 -6.58 2.44 -17.61
C PRO A 91 -5.41 3.42 -17.82
N ASN A 92 -4.19 2.97 -17.52
CA ASN A 92 -2.96 3.75 -17.75
C ASN A 92 -2.83 4.19 -19.22
N SER A 93 -3.58 3.53 -20.10
CA SER A 93 -3.56 3.68 -21.52
C SER A 93 -4.88 3.27 -22.14
N LYS A 94 -5.26 3.92 -23.24
CA LYS A 94 -6.29 3.48 -24.17
C LYS A 94 -5.64 3.04 -25.48
N THR A 95 -6.16 1.98 -26.10
CA THR A 95 -5.77 1.62 -27.46
C THR A 95 -6.51 2.52 -28.43
N ASP A 96 -5.79 3.24 -29.29
CA ASP A 96 -6.43 4.07 -30.32
C ASP A 96 -7.06 3.20 -31.43
N LYS A 97 -7.85 3.84 -32.32
CA LYS A 97 -8.53 3.14 -33.43
C LYS A 97 -7.57 2.40 -34.37
N LYS A 98 -6.26 2.64 -34.28
CA LYS A 98 -5.20 2.00 -35.07
C LYS A 98 -4.44 0.92 -34.30
N GLY A 99 -4.82 0.63 -33.05
CA GLY A 99 -4.17 -0.38 -32.23
C GLY A 99 -3.01 0.13 -31.37
N HIS A 100 -2.71 1.42 -31.36
CA HIS A 100 -1.58 1.94 -30.55
C HIS A 100 -2.01 2.24 -29.12
N LEU A 101 -1.18 1.84 -28.15
CA LEU A 101 -1.30 2.30 -26.77
C LEU A 101 -1.08 3.82 -26.70
N ARG A 102 -2.06 4.53 -26.13
CA ARG A 102 -2.01 5.96 -25.82
C ARG A 102 -2.19 6.15 -24.33
N PHE A 103 -1.19 6.71 -23.66
CA PHE A 103 -1.29 7.07 -22.26
C PHE A 103 -2.32 8.20 -22.08
N VAL A 104 -3.13 8.12 -21.03
CA VAL A 104 -4.11 9.17 -20.70
C VAL A 104 -3.35 10.28 -19.95
N GLU A 105 -3.24 11.46 -20.57
CA GLU A 105 -2.43 12.60 -20.07
C GLU A 105 -2.70 12.93 -18.59
N ASN A 106 -3.94 12.80 -18.11
CA ASN A 106 -4.32 13.16 -16.73
C ASN A 106 -4.44 11.95 -15.77
N SER A 107 -4.01 10.75 -16.17
CA SER A 107 -4.15 9.55 -15.33
C SER A 107 -3.41 9.69 -14.00
N THR A 108 -2.21 10.26 -14.00
CA THR A 108 -1.41 10.47 -12.79
C THR A 108 -2.10 11.38 -11.78
N GLU A 109 -2.67 12.49 -12.22
CA GLU A 109 -3.34 13.45 -11.34
C GLU A 109 -4.63 12.87 -10.76
N TYR A 110 -5.41 12.14 -11.57
CA TYR A 110 -6.61 11.46 -11.09
C TYR A 110 -6.27 10.32 -10.11
N ARG A 111 -5.17 9.56 -10.31
CA ARG A 111 -4.71 8.58 -9.29
C ARG A 111 -4.41 9.27 -7.98
N LYS A 112 -3.70 10.40 -8.04
CA LYS A 112 -3.34 11.16 -6.85
C LYS A 112 -4.59 11.62 -6.10
N GLN A 113 -5.60 12.15 -6.81
CA GLN A 113 -6.87 12.55 -6.21
C GLN A 113 -7.58 11.39 -5.51
N ILE A 114 -7.67 10.22 -6.15
CA ILE A 114 -8.26 9.01 -5.55
C ILE A 114 -7.49 8.58 -4.29
N VAL A 115 -6.16 8.57 -4.35
CA VAL A 115 -5.32 8.20 -3.21
C VAL A 115 -5.49 9.19 -2.07
N ASP A 116 -5.45 10.50 -2.36
CA ASP A 116 -5.61 11.57 -1.37
C ASP A 116 -7.00 11.54 -0.71
N GLU A 117 -8.05 11.25 -1.49
CA GLU A 117 -9.41 11.03 -0.98
C GLU A 117 -9.47 9.84 -0.03
N ALA A 118 -8.93 8.69 -0.44
CA ALA A 118 -8.90 7.48 0.38
C ALA A 118 -8.23 7.75 1.73
N PHE A 119 -7.05 8.38 1.72
CA PHE A 119 -6.33 8.70 2.94
C PHE A 119 -7.02 9.75 3.80
N SER A 120 -7.69 10.75 3.20
CA SER A 120 -8.50 11.71 3.94
C SER A 120 -9.63 11.04 4.73
N VAL A 121 -10.22 9.97 4.20
CA VAL A 121 -11.31 9.22 4.85
C VAL A 121 -10.78 8.20 5.86
N ILE A 122 -9.64 7.56 5.57
CA ILE A 122 -8.95 6.64 6.50
C ILE A 122 -8.59 7.36 7.80
N GLY A 123 -8.09 8.60 7.68
CA GLY A 123 -7.77 9.50 8.80
C GLY A 123 -6.32 9.40 9.29
N GLU A 124 -6.06 10.06 10.42
CA GLU A 124 -4.72 10.17 11.00
C GLU A 124 -4.28 8.90 11.76
N PRO A 125 -2.96 8.60 11.81
CA PRO A 125 -1.83 9.38 11.28
C PRO A 125 -1.56 9.17 9.77
N TYR A 126 -2.32 8.29 9.12
CA TYR A 126 -2.03 7.83 7.77
C TYR A 126 -2.24 8.90 6.70
N ASN A 127 -3.18 9.81 6.91
CA ASN A 127 -3.42 10.96 6.04
C ASN A 127 -2.24 11.94 6.05
N GLU A 128 -1.73 12.30 7.23
CA GLU A 128 -0.50 13.09 7.38
C GLU A 128 0.67 12.43 6.67
N TRP A 129 0.88 11.14 6.87
CA TRP A 129 1.97 10.41 6.21
C TRP A 129 1.83 10.38 4.68
N ASN A 130 0.60 10.24 4.17
CA ASN A 130 0.35 10.36 2.73
C ASN A 130 0.69 11.77 2.21
N LYS A 131 0.27 12.83 2.92
CA LYS A 131 0.58 14.23 2.56
C LYS A 131 2.07 14.55 2.60
N MET A 132 2.83 13.89 3.47
CA MET A 132 4.30 13.96 3.51
C MET A 132 4.98 13.27 2.31
N GLY A 133 4.22 12.55 1.47
CA GLY A 133 4.77 11.82 0.33
C GLY A 133 5.48 10.53 0.71
N ILE A 134 5.13 9.96 1.87
CA ILE A 134 5.67 8.68 2.30
C ILE A 134 5.09 7.57 1.42
N THR A 135 5.96 6.69 0.95
CA THR A 135 5.65 5.57 0.07
C THR A 135 6.37 4.32 0.54
N ILE A 136 5.99 3.18 -0.02
CA ILE A 136 6.67 1.91 0.25
C ILE A 136 8.16 1.93 -0.15
N TRP A 137 8.61 2.88 -0.97
CA TRP A 137 9.98 2.96 -1.50
C TRP A 137 10.92 3.88 -0.73
N ASN A 138 10.38 4.69 0.18
CA ASN A 138 11.15 5.70 0.91
C ASN A 138 10.89 5.68 2.42
N PHE A 139 10.33 4.59 2.98
CA PHE A 139 10.13 4.49 4.43
C PHE A 139 11.41 4.73 5.22
N ASP A 140 12.54 4.25 4.72
CA ASP A 140 13.87 4.46 5.31
C ASP A 140 14.27 5.93 5.40
N LYS A 141 13.87 6.75 4.42
CA LYS A 141 14.16 8.19 4.38
C LYS A 141 13.33 8.99 5.37
N HIS A 142 12.18 8.45 5.78
CA HIS A 142 11.23 9.12 6.68
C HIS A 142 11.27 8.57 8.11
N PHE A 143 12.33 7.85 8.49
CA PHE A 143 12.44 7.19 9.79
C PHE A 143 12.29 8.13 11.00
N LYS A 144 12.77 9.38 10.88
CA LYS A 144 12.66 10.40 11.93
C LYS A 144 11.25 11.01 12.05
N GLU A 145 10.41 10.80 11.05
CA GLU A 145 9.09 11.41 10.90
C GLU A 145 7.98 10.46 11.35
N PHE A 146 8.24 9.14 11.38
CA PHE A 146 7.36 8.22 12.07
C PHE A 146 7.48 8.45 13.57
N PRO A 147 6.40 8.82 14.28
CA PRO A 147 6.44 8.94 15.72
C PRO A 147 6.89 7.59 16.29
N TYR A 148 8.08 7.58 16.86
CA TYR A 148 8.48 6.58 17.83
C TYR A 148 7.51 6.77 19.01
N ASN A 149 6.44 5.97 19.04
CA ASN A 149 5.88 5.59 20.33
C ASN A 149 6.88 4.62 20.95
N SER A 150 8.01 5.16 21.40
CA SER A 150 8.75 4.53 22.48
C SER A 150 7.83 4.60 23.69
N LEU A 151 7.28 3.44 24.07
CA LEU A 151 7.16 2.95 25.45
C LEU A 151 6.57 1.53 25.41
#